data_AF-A0A1I7Z410-F1
#
_entry.id   AF-A0A1I7Z410-F1
#
_cell.length_a   1.000
_cell.length_b   1.000
_cell.length_c   1.000
_cell.angle_alpha   90.00
_cell.angle_beta   90.00
_cell.angle_gamma   90.00
#
_symmetry.space_group_name_H-M   'P 1'
#
loop_
_entity.id
_entity.type
_entity.pdbx_description
1 polymer ?
#
loop_
_entity_poly.entity_id
_entity_poly.type
_entity_poly.pdbx_seq_one_letter_code
_entity_poly.pdbx_strand_id
1 'polypeptide(L)'
;MSLSITLEILDGVRRYLWPHRHYLPSPDRLAEYLLAEAALFDLLRWRRVSRSFRDAADRKIKMISRIDVKLYDGLRDLHRCCGANSPSGGNYSWHSRAPIMVVHLAADHLGIAVDSKMAKDEVKVLVELLTVFRQTVEKLNLDCPIMEFLVSQVDKQQLNVLHFCLENSRKQSMEGAQSTFDPHSVLRDRDAQFESPFFPKLRQLTITSQTDQLEHLSRLLLYTVGVEHIYNPTCIELVCLNVCLAGSWSRVKNVRVFRHVNCFRQWSEAQNLGVRYLQQFTSQSRKATAL
;
A
#
# COMPACT_ATOMS: atom_id res chain seq x y z
N MET A 1 -7.10 -19.96 32.77
CA MET A 1 -8.07 -21.01 32.40
C MET A 1 -9.39 -20.35 32.04
N SER A 2 -9.68 -20.11 30.75
CA SER A 2 -11.03 -19.68 30.31
C SER A 2 -11.22 -19.71 28.76
N LEU A 3 -10.55 -20.63 28.05
CA LEU A 3 -10.77 -20.85 26.61
C LEU A 3 -11.59 -22.13 26.31
N SER A 4 -11.97 -22.89 27.34
CA SER A 4 -12.76 -24.11 27.20
C SER A 4 -14.27 -23.85 27.15
N ILE A 5 -14.76 -22.75 27.74
CA ILE A 5 -16.20 -22.51 27.90
C ILE A 5 -16.86 -22.02 26.59
N THR A 6 -16.13 -21.33 25.71
CA THR A 6 -16.68 -20.86 24.43
C THR A 6 -16.79 -21.95 23.37
N LEU A 7 -16.00 -23.02 23.45
CA LEU A 7 -16.10 -24.16 22.53
C LEU A 7 -17.24 -25.12 22.91
N GLU A 8 -17.51 -25.31 24.20
CA GLU A 8 -18.59 -26.17 24.66
C GLU A 8 -19.98 -25.58 24.41
N ILE A 9 -20.13 -24.25 24.48
CA ILE A 9 -21.38 -23.57 24.09
C ILE A 9 -21.61 -23.71 22.58
N LEU A 10 -20.54 -23.64 21.77
CA LEU A 10 -20.63 -23.79 20.32
C LEU A 10 -21.00 -25.23 19.92
N ASP A 11 -20.46 -26.23 20.63
CA ASP A 11 -20.83 -27.64 20.46
C ASP A 11 -22.23 -27.98 21.00
N GLY A 12 -22.68 -27.30 22.06
CA GLY A 12 -24.02 -27.43 22.62
C GLY A 12 -25.11 -26.87 21.69
N VAL A 13 -24.87 -25.69 21.11
CA VAL A 13 -25.74 -25.09 20.08
C VAL A 13 -25.77 -25.96 18.81
N ARG A 14 -24.64 -26.61 18.47
CA ARG A 14 -24.52 -27.55 17.35
C ARG A 14 -25.41 -28.79 17.48
N ARG A 15 -25.66 -29.25 18.72
CA ARG A 15 -26.46 -30.46 18.98
C ARG A 15 -27.95 -30.17 19.13
N TYR A 16 -28.34 -28.94 19.48
CA TYR A 16 -29.74 -28.59 19.69
C TYR A 16 -30.47 -28.01 18.47
N LEU A 17 -29.75 -27.43 17.49
CA LEU A 17 -30.39 -26.76 16.35
C LEU A 17 -30.63 -27.61 15.09
N TRP A 18 -30.09 -28.83 14.97
CA TRP A 18 -30.27 -29.61 13.73
C TRP A 18 -30.39 -31.13 13.93
N PRO A 19 -31.62 -31.68 14.01
CA PRO A 19 -31.84 -33.11 13.85
C PRO A 19 -31.97 -33.52 12.36
N HIS A 20 -31.75 -32.65 11.38
CA HIS A 20 -31.92 -32.98 9.96
C HIS A 20 -30.63 -32.77 9.16
N ARG A 21 -30.05 -33.89 8.73
CA ARG A 21 -29.00 -33.97 7.70
C ARG A 21 -29.50 -33.35 6.40
N HIS A 22 -29.28 -32.05 6.21
CA HIS A 22 -29.30 -31.44 4.90
C HIS A 22 -28.04 -30.59 4.74
N TYR A 23 -27.14 -31.06 3.87
CA TYR A 23 -26.04 -30.33 3.24
C TYR A 23 -25.38 -29.24 4.09
N LEU A 24 -24.44 -29.62 4.99
CA LEU A 24 -23.44 -28.63 5.41
C LEU A 24 -22.68 -28.20 4.15
N PRO A 25 -22.66 -26.89 3.80
CA PRO A 25 -21.79 -26.42 2.75
C PRO A 25 -20.35 -26.81 3.10
N SER A 26 -19.56 -27.20 2.09
CA SER A 26 -18.14 -27.49 2.30
C SER A 26 -17.50 -26.32 3.07
N PRO A 27 -16.50 -26.57 3.94
CA PRO A 27 -15.87 -25.53 4.74
C PRO A 27 -15.37 -24.34 3.89
N ASP A 28 -15.02 -24.60 2.63
CA ASP A 28 -14.62 -23.58 1.65
C ASP A 28 -15.79 -22.66 1.25
N ARG A 29 -16.98 -23.20 1.01
CA ARG A 29 -18.18 -22.40 0.67
C ARG A 29 -18.66 -21.58 1.85
N LEU A 30 -18.53 -22.13 3.06
CA LEU A 30 -18.88 -21.40 4.29
C LEU A 30 -17.89 -20.24 4.53
N ALA A 31 -16.60 -20.45 4.29
CA ALA A 31 -15.60 -19.39 4.36
C ALA A 31 -15.85 -18.29 3.32
N GLU A 32 -16.20 -18.65 2.08
CA GLU A 32 -16.57 -17.69 1.04
C GLU A 32 -17.81 -16.86 1.43
N TYR A 33 -18.85 -17.51 1.94
CA TYR A 33 -20.08 -16.83 2.33
C TYR A 33 -19.84 -15.85 3.49
N LEU A 34 -19.06 -16.25 4.50
CA LEU A 34 -18.73 -15.38 5.63
C LEU A 34 -17.85 -14.18 5.24
N LEU A 35 -16.95 -14.37 4.27
CA LEU A 35 -16.03 -13.32 3.83
C LEU A 35 -16.59 -12.45 2.69
N ALA A 36 -17.75 -12.80 2.13
CA ALA A 36 -18.37 -12.07 1.02
C ALA A 36 -18.52 -10.58 1.33
N GLU A 37 -19.04 -10.25 2.52
CA GLU A 37 -19.27 -8.86 2.97
C GLU A 37 -18.24 -8.37 3.99
N ALA A 38 -17.26 -9.20 4.36
CA ALA A 38 -16.26 -8.83 5.35
C ALA A 38 -15.39 -7.65 4.88
N ALA A 39 -15.10 -6.72 5.80
CA ALA A 39 -14.20 -5.59 5.58
C ALA A 39 -12.75 -6.05 5.39
N LEU A 40 -11.92 -5.21 4.77
CA LEU A 40 -10.54 -5.58 4.42
C LEU A 40 -9.72 -6.03 5.63
N PHE A 41 -9.77 -5.28 6.74
CA PHE A 41 -9.00 -5.64 7.93
C PHE A 41 -9.46 -6.96 8.54
N ASP A 42 -10.74 -7.30 8.42
CA ASP A 42 -11.24 -8.60 8.82
C ASP A 42 -10.71 -9.69 7.89
N LEU A 43 -10.72 -9.49 6.56
CA LEU A 43 -10.11 -10.43 5.62
C LEU A 43 -8.65 -10.74 6.00
N LEU A 44 -7.87 -9.71 6.35
CA LEU A 44 -6.47 -9.87 6.77
C LEU A 44 -6.32 -10.66 8.08
N ARG A 45 -7.27 -10.53 9.01
CA ARG A 45 -7.31 -11.32 10.25
C ARG A 45 -7.70 -12.77 9.96
N TRP A 46 -8.77 -12.99 9.21
CA TRP A 46 -9.29 -14.32 8.86
C TRP A 46 -8.32 -15.14 8.02
N ARG A 47 -7.48 -14.48 7.20
CA ARG A 47 -6.39 -15.13 6.43
C ARG A 47 -5.41 -15.94 7.29
N ARG A 48 -5.29 -15.62 8.58
CA ARG A 48 -4.41 -16.33 9.54
C ARG A 48 -5.07 -17.52 10.24
N VAL A 49 -6.40 -17.68 10.11
CA VAL A 49 -7.19 -18.65 10.89
C VAL A 49 -7.12 -20.06 10.30
N SER A 50 -7.43 -20.22 9.02
CA SER A 50 -7.40 -21.53 8.33
C SER A 50 -6.97 -21.40 6.87
N ARG A 51 -6.65 -22.54 6.22
CA ARG A 51 -6.34 -22.58 4.77
C ARG A 51 -7.54 -22.15 3.93
N SER A 52 -8.74 -22.67 4.21
CA SER A 52 -9.97 -22.28 3.51
C SER A 52 -10.27 -20.78 3.61
N PHE A 53 -10.12 -20.18 4.80
CA PHE A 53 -10.29 -18.72 4.96
C PHE A 53 -9.18 -17.93 4.28
N ARG A 54 -7.94 -18.43 4.28
CA ARG A 54 -6.84 -17.82 3.53
C ARG A 54 -7.14 -17.79 2.05
N ASP A 55 -7.54 -18.91 1.46
CA ASP A 55 -7.80 -19.00 0.03
C ASP A 55 -8.99 -18.12 -0.38
N ALA A 56 -10.05 -18.08 0.44
CA ALA A 56 -11.19 -17.19 0.22
C ALA A 56 -10.82 -15.71 0.36
N ALA A 57 -10.05 -15.34 1.38
CA ALA A 57 -9.55 -13.97 1.55
C ALA A 57 -8.62 -13.55 0.40
N ASP A 58 -7.70 -14.43 0.00
CA ASP A 58 -6.75 -14.18 -1.09
C ASP A 58 -7.47 -14.07 -2.44
N ARG A 59 -8.57 -14.82 -2.67
CA ARG A 59 -9.45 -14.63 -3.84
C ARG A 59 -10.00 -13.20 -3.89
N LYS A 60 -10.53 -12.70 -2.77
CA LYS A 60 -11.10 -11.34 -2.70
C LYS A 60 -10.03 -10.24 -2.82
N ILE A 61 -8.87 -10.42 -2.19
CA ILE A 61 -7.73 -9.50 -2.32
C ILE A 61 -7.24 -9.44 -3.77
N LYS A 62 -7.20 -10.57 -4.47
CA LYS A 62 -6.81 -10.64 -5.90
C LYS A 62 -7.74 -9.91 -6.84
N MET A 63 -8.99 -9.64 -6.44
CA MET A 63 -9.92 -8.85 -7.26
C MET A 63 -9.58 -7.35 -7.24
N ILE A 64 -8.85 -6.88 -6.22
CA ILE A 64 -8.47 -5.47 -6.10
C ILE A 64 -7.27 -5.21 -7.02
N SER A 65 -7.52 -4.44 -8.08
CA SER A 65 -6.53 -4.04 -9.08
C SER A 65 -6.21 -2.55 -9.04
N ARG A 66 -7.06 -1.73 -8.40
CA ARG A 66 -6.92 -0.27 -8.33
C ARG A 66 -6.84 0.21 -6.90
N ILE A 67 -5.84 1.03 -6.59
CA ILE A 67 -5.67 1.62 -5.26
C ILE A 67 -5.44 3.12 -5.37
N ASP A 68 -6.21 3.87 -4.60
CA ASP A 68 -6.00 5.31 -4.39
C ASP A 68 -5.55 5.53 -2.95
N VAL A 69 -4.36 6.08 -2.74
CA VAL A 69 -3.89 6.49 -1.41
C VAL A 69 -3.79 8.01 -1.36
N LYS A 70 -4.57 8.62 -0.46
CA LYS A 70 -4.69 10.07 -0.33
C LYS A 70 -4.42 10.56 1.07
N LEU A 71 -3.77 11.71 1.16
CA LEU A 71 -3.41 12.40 2.37
C LEU A 71 -4.56 13.33 2.81
N TYR A 72 -4.93 13.28 4.09
CA TYR A 72 -5.97 14.10 4.66
C TYR A 72 -5.51 14.75 5.96
N ASP A 73 -5.79 16.05 6.09
CA ASP A 73 -5.56 16.78 7.33
C ASP A 73 -6.67 16.47 8.35
N GLY A 74 -6.28 16.17 9.60
CA GLY A 74 -7.22 15.94 10.70
C GLY A 74 -7.85 14.54 10.72
N LEU A 75 -7.36 13.60 9.91
CA LEU A 75 -7.85 12.22 9.91
C LEU A 75 -7.61 11.53 11.26
N ARG A 76 -6.53 11.89 11.97
CA ARG A 76 -6.25 11.42 13.34
C ARG A 76 -7.30 11.88 14.34
N ASP A 77 -7.82 13.10 14.21
CA ASP A 77 -8.87 13.59 15.10
C ASP A 77 -10.16 12.82 14.86
N LEU A 78 -10.49 12.58 13.59
CA LEU A 78 -11.63 11.77 13.19
C LEU A 78 -11.49 10.31 13.66
N HIS A 79 -10.30 9.72 13.57
CA HIS A 79 -10.00 8.38 14.10
C HIS A 79 -10.25 8.28 15.61
N ARG A 80 -9.84 9.30 16.38
CA ARG A 80 -10.09 9.34 17.83
C ARG A 80 -11.58 9.48 18.16
N CYS A 81 -12.33 10.28 17.41
CA CYS A 81 -13.75 10.48 17.62
C CYS A 81 -14.61 9.29 17.15
N CYS A 82 -14.25 8.65 16.04
CA CYS A 82 -15.02 7.56 15.44
C CYS A 82 -14.58 6.17 15.90
N GLY A 83 -13.33 6.00 16.36
CA GLY A 83 -12.76 4.71 16.74
C GLY A 83 -13.44 4.04 17.95
N ALA A 84 -14.25 4.78 18.70
CA ALA A 84 -15.00 4.25 19.84
C ALA A 84 -16.40 3.71 19.47
N ASN A 85 -17.05 4.23 18.42
CA ASN A 85 -18.49 4.01 18.17
C ASN A 85 -18.90 3.89 16.69
N SER A 86 -17.98 3.64 15.74
CA SER A 86 -18.38 3.59 14.33
C SER A 86 -19.26 2.36 14.05
N PRO A 87 -20.47 2.54 13.50
CA PRO A 87 -21.36 1.43 13.16
C PRO A 87 -20.71 0.57 12.07
N SER A 88 -20.73 -0.73 12.28
CA SER A 88 -20.20 -1.81 11.44
C SER A 88 -20.85 -1.92 10.04
N GLY A 89 -21.58 -0.90 9.59
CA GLY A 89 -22.41 -0.92 8.37
C GLY A 89 -21.93 0.01 7.25
N GLY A 90 -20.79 0.69 7.40
CA GLY A 90 -20.24 1.55 6.35
C GLY A 90 -19.28 0.81 5.41
N ASN A 91 -19.20 1.25 4.14
CA ASN A 91 -18.19 0.80 3.15
C ASN A 91 -16.74 1.15 3.53
N TYR A 92 -16.49 1.59 4.77
CA TYR A 92 -15.20 1.99 5.28
C TYR A 92 -14.85 1.25 6.57
N SER A 93 -13.55 1.07 6.80
CA SER A 93 -13.01 0.41 7.97
C SER A 93 -11.75 1.12 8.45
N TRP A 94 -11.51 1.08 9.76
CA TRP A 94 -10.36 1.72 10.39
C TRP A 94 -9.31 0.70 10.78
N HIS A 95 -8.05 1.08 10.62
CA HIS A 95 -6.97 0.32 11.23
C HIS A 95 -7.03 0.48 12.76
N SER A 96 -6.77 -0.60 13.49
CA SER A 96 -6.94 -0.63 14.95
C SER A 96 -5.93 0.22 15.71
N ARG A 97 -4.76 0.49 15.12
CA ARG A 97 -3.62 1.13 15.80
C ARG A 97 -3.08 2.38 15.10
N ALA A 98 -3.56 2.69 13.91
CA ALA A 98 -3.04 3.79 13.09
C ALA A 98 -4.22 4.57 12.49
N PRO A 99 -4.09 5.89 12.26
CA PRO A 99 -5.10 6.72 11.62
C PRO A 99 -5.10 6.45 10.10
N ILE A 100 -5.45 5.22 9.73
CA ILE A 100 -5.56 4.75 8.36
C ILE A 100 -7.00 4.26 8.20
N MET A 101 -7.70 4.86 7.24
CA MET A 101 -9.05 4.47 6.87
C MET A 101 -9.03 3.84 5.49
N VAL A 102 -9.71 2.70 5.35
CA VAL A 102 -9.85 1.99 4.08
C VAL A 102 -11.31 2.04 3.66
N VAL A 103 -11.56 2.42 2.42
CA VAL A 103 -12.89 2.56 1.82
C VAL A 103 -12.96 1.69 0.56
N HIS A 104 -13.97 0.83 0.44
CA HIS A 104 -14.24 0.15 -0.82
C HIS A 104 -15.04 1.09 -1.72
N LEU A 105 -14.43 1.51 -2.82
CA LEU A 105 -15.06 2.40 -3.81
C LEU A 105 -15.82 1.59 -4.87
N ALA A 106 -15.26 0.43 -5.25
CA ALA A 106 -15.87 -0.56 -6.12
C ALA A 106 -15.33 -1.96 -5.79
N ALA A 107 -15.77 -2.99 -6.51
CA ALA A 107 -15.30 -4.37 -6.31
C ALA A 107 -13.79 -4.54 -6.57
N ASP A 108 -13.22 -3.76 -7.49
CA ASP A 108 -11.80 -3.78 -7.86
C ASP A 108 -11.02 -2.55 -7.40
N HIS A 109 -11.67 -1.61 -6.69
CA HIS A 109 -11.13 -0.29 -6.36
C HIS A 109 -11.18 0.00 -4.86
N LEU A 110 -9.98 0.20 -4.29
CA LEU A 110 -9.76 0.49 -2.89
C LEU A 110 -9.25 1.92 -2.69
N GLY A 111 -9.93 2.69 -1.84
CA GLY A 111 -9.43 3.97 -1.34
C GLY A 111 -8.78 3.79 0.03
N ILE A 112 -7.59 4.36 0.22
CA ILE A 112 -6.87 4.39 1.48
C ILE A 112 -6.63 5.86 1.85
N ALA A 113 -7.22 6.30 2.94
CA ALA A 113 -7.01 7.63 3.48
C ALA A 113 -5.99 7.56 4.63
N VAL A 114 -5.01 8.47 4.58
CA VAL A 114 -3.92 8.56 5.55
C VAL A 114 -3.81 9.96 6.11
N ASP A 115 -3.45 10.08 7.39
CA ASP A 115 -3.28 11.38 8.04
C ASP A 115 -2.02 12.11 7.53
N SER A 116 -2.07 13.43 7.42
CA SER A 116 -0.91 14.22 7.00
C SER A 116 0.25 14.23 7.98
N LYS A 117 -0.02 13.98 9.28
CA LYS A 117 0.99 13.96 10.34
C LYS A 117 1.36 12.53 10.75
N MET A 118 1.65 11.69 9.76
CA MET A 118 2.01 10.30 9.99
C MET A 118 3.33 10.12 10.75
N ALA A 119 3.31 9.32 11.81
CA ALA A 119 4.49 8.88 12.53
C ALA A 119 5.24 7.77 11.77
N LYS A 120 6.52 7.54 12.09
CA LYS A 120 7.35 6.51 11.42
C LYS A 120 6.74 5.12 11.46
N ASP A 121 6.11 4.74 12.57
CA ASP A 121 5.48 3.42 12.70
C ASP A 121 4.16 3.33 11.92
N GLU A 122 3.43 4.44 11.77
CA GLU A 122 2.22 4.49 10.93
C GLU A 122 2.57 4.34 9.45
N VAL A 123 3.71 4.90 9.01
CA VAL A 123 4.23 4.69 7.64
C VAL A 123 4.55 3.21 7.39
N LYS A 124 5.14 2.50 8.36
CA LYS A 124 5.38 1.05 8.23
C LYS A 124 4.08 0.28 8.04
N VAL A 125 3.06 0.59 8.83
CA VAL A 125 1.72 -0.03 8.69
C VAL A 125 1.14 0.20 7.30
N LEU A 126 1.29 1.41 6.74
CA LEU A 126 0.85 1.69 5.37
C LEU A 126 1.60 0.84 4.34
N VAL A 127 2.92 0.73 4.45
CA VAL A 127 3.72 -0.09 3.52
C VAL A 127 3.42 -1.58 3.65
N GLU A 128 3.22 -2.09 4.86
CA GLU A 128 2.75 -3.46 5.10
C GLU A 128 1.40 -3.71 4.43
N LEU A 129 0.47 -2.75 4.54
CA LEU A 129 -0.84 -2.83 3.89
C LEU A 129 -0.69 -2.83 2.35
N LEU A 130 0.14 -1.96 1.78
CA LEU A 130 0.40 -1.92 0.33
C LEU A 130 1.07 -3.21 -0.17
N THR A 131 1.91 -3.84 0.66
CA THR A 131 2.59 -5.10 0.35
C THR A 131 1.60 -6.25 0.15
N VAL A 132 0.42 -6.22 0.79
CA VAL A 132 -0.64 -7.21 0.56
C VAL A 132 -1.09 -7.22 -0.91
N PHE A 133 -1.17 -6.05 -1.52
CA PHE A 133 -1.68 -5.86 -2.88
C PHE A 133 -0.57 -5.80 -3.94
N ARG A 134 0.68 -5.96 -3.52
CA ARG A 134 1.89 -5.89 -4.35
C ARG A 134 1.74 -6.57 -5.71
N GLN A 135 1.20 -7.80 -5.71
CA GLN A 135 1.12 -8.68 -6.88
C GLN A 135 -0.18 -8.54 -7.71
N THR A 136 -1.09 -7.65 -7.31
CA THR A 136 -2.43 -7.53 -7.91
C THR A 136 -2.71 -6.13 -8.46
N VAL A 137 -2.06 -5.09 -7.93
CA VAL A 137 -2.28 -3.71 -8.35
C VAL A 137 -1.79 -3.48 -9.76
N GLU A 138 -2.71 -3.00 -10.61
CA GLU A 138 -2.46 -2.55 -11.97
C GLU A 138 -2.52 -1.02 -12.07
N LYS A 139 -3.35 -0.38 -11.25
CA LYS A 139 -3.50 1.09 -11.22
C LYS A 139 -3.30 1.63 -9.81
N LEU A 140 -2.40 2.58 -9.68
CA LEU A 140 -2.03 3.17 -8.41
C LEU A 140 -2.07 4.70 -8.50
N ASN A 141 -2.86 5.31 -7.63
CA ASN A 141 -2.94 6.76 -7.51
C ASN A 141 -2.45 7.15 -6.12
N LEU A 142 -1.38 7.94 -6.03
CA LEU A 142 -0.77 8.36 -4.77
C LEU A 142 -0.66 9.88 -4.69
N ASP A 143 -0.81 10.42 -3.50
CA ASP A 143 -0.31 11.76 -3.24
C ASP A 143 1.23 11.75 -3.12
N CYS A 144 1.87 12.84 -3.54
CA CYS A 144 3.31 12.96 -3.65
C CYS A 144 4.07 12.65 -2.33
N PRO A 145 3.63 13.11 -1.14
CA PRO A 145 4.29 12.73 0.10
C PRO A 145 4.27 11.22 0.37
N ILE A 146 3.21 10.53 -0.07
CA ILE A 146 3.06 9.08 0.10
C ILE A 146 4.02 8.35 -0.83
N MET A 147 4.17 8.85 -2.07
CA MET A 147 5.17 8.33 -3.00
C MET A 147 6.59 8.49 -2.44
N GLU A 148 6.92 9.65 -1.86
CA GLU A 148 8.21 9.86 -1.19
C GLU A 148 8.41 8.85 -0.05
N PHE A 149 7.39 8.59 0.78
CA PHE A 149 7.50 7.57 1.82
C PHE A 149 7.79 6.19 1.24
N LEU A 150 7.07 5.77 0.20
CA LEU A 150 7.30 4.48 -0.45
C LEU A 150 8.75 4.37 -0.96
N VAL A 151 9.22 5.37 -1.70
CA VAL A 151 10.59 5.42 -2.23
C VAL A 151 11.62 5.38 -1.10
N SER A 152 11.41 6.16 -0.03
CA SER A 152 12.32 6.16 1.14
C SER A 152 12.39 4.81 1.87
N GLN A 153 11.33 4.00 1.82
CA GLN A 153 11.32 2.69 2.45
C GLN A 153 12.04 1.65 1.60
N VAL A 154 11.90 1.73 0.27
CA VAL A 154 12.69 0.92 -0.67
C VAL A 154 14.19 1.24 -0.53
N ASP A 155 14.56 2.52 -0.42
CA ASP A 155 15.95 2.97 -0.22
C ASP A 155 16.55 2.37 1.07
N LYS A 156 15.81 2.44 2.17
CA LYS A 156 16.22 1.83 3.45
C LYS A 156 16.38 0.32 3.35
N GLN A 157 15.50 -0.35 2.61
CA GLN A 157 15.59 -1.80 2.42
C GLN A 157 16.85 -2.17 1.64
N GLN A 158 17.20 -1.43 0.58
CA GLN A 158 18.45 -1.62 -0.16
C GLN A 158 19.68 -1.41 0.74
N LEU A 159 19.69 -0.34 1.54
CA LEU A 159 20.80 -0.08 2.46
C LEU A 159 20.96 -1.17 3.53
N ASN A 160 19.85 -1.71 4.05
CA ASN A 160 19.89 -2.81 5.01
C ASN A 160 20.48 -4.09 4.39
N VAL A 161 20.20 -4.36 3.12
CA VAL A 161 20.82 -5.49 2.40
C VAL A 161 22.31 -5.28 2.24
N LEU A 162 22.74 -4.08 1.82
CA LEU A 162 24.16 -3.76 1.70
C LEU A 162 24.89 -3.89 3.04
N HIS A 163 24.29 -3.41 4.12
CA HIS A 163 24.84 -3.56 5.47
C HIS A 163 25.01 -5.04 5.84
N PHE A 164 24.00 -5.87 5.56
CA PHE A 164 24.07 -7.31 5.80
C PHE A 164 25.16 -7.99 4.97
N CYS A 165 25.28 -7.65 3.68
CA CYS A 165 26.37 -8.15 2.83
C CYS A 165 27.74 -7.78 3.41
N LEU A 166 27.94 -6.53 3.85
CA LEU A 166 29.19 -6.08 4.45
C LEU A 166 29.50 -6.82 5.77
N GLU A 167 28.51 -7.03 6.64
CA GLU A 167 28.70 -7.80 7.86
C GLU A 167 29.10 -9.25 7.57
N ASN A 168 28.46 -9.89 6.61
CA ASN A 168 28.76 -11.27 6.23
C ASN A 168 30.14 -11.39 5.59
N SER A 169 30.53 -10.46 4.71
CA SER A 169 31.89 -10.43 4.14
C SER A 169 32.96 -10.26 5.21
N ARG A 170 32.71 -9.44 6.24
CA ARG A 170 33.64 -9.28 7.38
C ARG A 170 33.78 -10.55 8.21
N LYS A 171 32.68 -11.27 8.45
CA LYS A 171 32.69 -12.55 9.19
C LYS A 171 33.44 -13.64 8.40
N GLN A 172 33.18 -13.74 7.09
CA GLN A 172 33.89 -14.68 6.21
C GLN A 172 35.40 -14.40 6.10
N SER A 173 35.80 -13.12 6.15
CA SER A 173 37.22 -12.73 6.17
C SER A 173 37.94 -13.12 7.47
N MET A 174 37.21 -13.36 8.57
CA MET A 174 37.79 -13.74 9.86
C MET A 174 37.82 -15.26 10.09
N GLU A 175 36.95 -16.02 9.42
CA GLU A 175 36.81 -17.48 9.62
C GLU A 175 37.67 -18.36 8.70
N GLY A 176 38.50 -17.77 7.83
CA GLY A 176 39.67 -18.45 7.28
C GLY A 176 39.44 -19.80 6.58
N ALA A 177 38.37 -20.02 5.82
CA ALA A 177 38.29 -21.13 4.87
C ALA A 177 37.12 -21.02 3.86
N GLN A 178 37.44 -21.06 2.57
CA GLN A 178 36.76 -21.77 1.47
C GLN A 178 35.22 -21.79 1.35
N SER A 179 34.45 -20.87 1.91
CA SER A 179 33.06 -20.69 1.46
C SER A 179 33.04 -19.71 0.30
N THR A 180 32.76 -20.18 -0.91
CA THR A 180 32.42 -19.32 -2.04
C THR A 180 31.22 -18.48 -1.61
N PHE A 181 31.36 -17.15 -1.57
CA PHE A 181 30.25 -16.26 -1.29
C PHE A 181 29.16 -16.53 -2.32
N ASP A 182 28.08 -17.20 -1.91
CA ASP A 182 26.89 -17.38 -2.73
C ASP A 182 25.89 -16.27 -2.39
N PRO A 183 25.87 -15.14 -3.14
CA PRO A 183 24.94 -14.05 -2.92
C PRO A 183 23.47 -14.53 -2.97
N HIS A 184 23.17 -15.63 -3.66
CA HIS A 184 21.80 -16.16 -3.77
C HIS A 184 21.34 -16.89 -2.51
N SER A 185 22.26 -17.49 -1.73
CA SER A 185 21.93 -18.13 -0.44
C SER A 185 21.57 -17.10 0.64
N VAL A 186 22.24 -15.95 0.61
CA VAL A 186 22.10 -14.81 1.53
C VAL A 186 20.79 -14.03 1.29
N LEU A 187 20.33 -13.97 0.03
CA LEU A 187 19.07 -13.35 -0.37
C LEU A 187 17.85 -14.26 -0.20
N ARG A 188 18.03 -15.59 -0.13
CA ARG A 188 16.94 -16.56 0.06
C ARG A 188 16.28 -16.47 1.44
N ASP A 189 17.03 -16.07 2.47
CA ASP A 189 16.57 -16.10 3.86
C ASP A 189 15.81 -14.82 4.29
N ARG A 190 15.83 -13.75 3.48
CA ARG A 190 15.12 -12.47 3.73
C ARG A 190 14.43 -11.87 2.51
N ASP A 191 13.76 -12.75 1.78
CA ASP A 191 12.74 -12.48 0.78
C ASP A 191 13.22 -12.16 -0.66
N ALA A 192 12.60 -12.87 -1.60
CA ALA A 192 12.49 -12.59 -3.04
C ALA A 192 11.87 -11.20 -3.37
N GLN A 193 11.83 -10.28 -2.40
CA GLN A 193 11.30 -8.93 -2.56
C GLN A 193 12.24 -8.02 -3.37
N PHE A 194 13.53 -8.36 -3.47
CA PHE A 194 14.56 -7.57 -4.17
C PHE A 194 14.75 -7.94 -5.64
N GLU A 195 14.37 -9.14 -6.07
CA GLU A 195 14.48 -9.53 -7.49
C GLU A 195 13.36 -8.89 -8.35
N SER A 196 12.33 -8.35 -7.71
CA SER A 196 11.16 -7.79 -8.40
C SER A 196 10.90 -6.35 -7.96
N PRO A 197 10.42 -5.47 -8.84
CA PRO A 197 9.86 -4.16 -8.47
C PRO A 197 8.81 -4.31 -7.37
N PHE A 198 8.58 -3.23 -6.59
CA PHE A 198 7.53 -3.18 -5.58
C PHE A 198 6.19 -3.53 -6.23
N PHE A 199 5.75 -2.86 -7.28
CA PHE A 199 4.52 -3.23 -8.01
C PHE A 199 4.83 -3.83 -9.39
N PRO A 200 5.03 -5.15 -9.52
CA PRO A 200 5.43 -5.78 -10.78
C PRO A 200 4.37 -5.74 -11.89
N LYS A 201 3.09 -5.67 -11.55
CA LYS A 201 1.98 -5.62 -12.52
C LYS A 201 1.44 -4.22 -12.76
N LEU A 202 2.12 -3.20 -12.26
CA LEU A 202 1.66 -1.83 -12.40
C LEU A 202 1.68 -1.38 -13.86
N ARG A 203 0.52 -0.96 -14.36
CA ARG A 203 0.32 -0.41 -15.70
C ARG A 203 0.11 1.09 -15.67
N GLN A 204 -0.52 1.62 -14.62
CA GLN A 204 -0.83 3.05 -14.49
C GLN A 204 -0.42 3.57 -13.12
N LEU A 205 0.46 4.58 -13.11
CA LEU A 205 0.87 5.30 -11.91
C LEU A 205 0.46 6.76 -12.03
N THR A 206 -0.38 7.24 -11.12
CA THR A 206 -0.70 8.67 -11.00
C THR A 206 -0.15 9.21 -9.70
N ILE A 207 0.65 10.26 -9.78
CA ILE A 207 1.15 11.00 -8.61
C ILE A 207 0.50 12.37 -8.60
N THR A 208 -0.24 12.67 -7.53
CA THR A 208 -0.87 13.97 -7.33
C THR A 208 -0.04 14.80 -6.37
N SER A 209 0.31 16.02 -6.74
CA SER A 209 1.10 16.93 -5.88
C SER A 209 0.38 18.26 -5.75
N GLN A 210 0.21 18.72 -4.51
CA GLN A 210 -0.27 20.08 -4.22
C GLN A 210 0.91 21.07 -4.26
N THR A 211 0.62 22.36 -4.43
CA THR A 211 1.66 23.39 -4.56
C THR A 211 2.61 23.51 -3.37
N ASP A 212 2.13 23.23 -2.17
CA ASP A 212 2.91 23.19 -0.93
C ASP A 212 3.71 21.88 -0.77
N GLN A 213 3.40 20.86 -1.55
CA GLN A 213 4.03 19.54 -1.51
C GLN A 213 5.06 19.31 -2.62
N LEU A 214 5.37 20.32 -3.44
CA LEU A 214 6.25 20.16 -4.60
C LEU A 214 7.69 19.80 -4.22
N GLU A 215 8.15 20.15 -3.04
CA GLU A 215 9.49 19.78 -2.56
C GLU A 215 9.67 18.26 -2.46
N HIS A 216 8.60 17.53 -2.18
CA HIS A 216 8.60 16.06 -2.13
C HIS A 216 9.01 15.46 -3.49
N LEU A 217 8.61 16.08 -4.62
CA LEU A 217 8.99 15.65 -5.97
C LEU A 217 10.50 15.78 -6.20
N SER A 218 11.10 16.86 -5.72
CA SER A 218 12.55 17.05 -5.83
C SER A 218 13.34 16.08 -4.97
N ARG A 219 12.80 15.71 -3.80
CA ARG A 219 13.44 14.75 -2.91
C ARG A 219 13.48 13.35 -3.47
N LEU A 220 12.57 12.97 -4.37
CA LEU A 220 12.62 11.65 -5.03
C LEU A 220 13.97 11.39 -5.71
N LEU A 221 14.58 12.41 -6.32
CA LEU A 221 15.89 12.31 -6.97
C LEU A 221 17.06 12.16 -5.97
N LEU A 222 16.83 12.46 -4.69
CA LEU A 222 17.86 12.33 -3.65
C LEU A 222 17.96 10.91 -3.09
N TYR A 223 16.93 10.08 -3.31
CA TYR A 223 16.99 8.67 -2.95
C TYR A 223 17.74 7.88 -4.02
N THR A 224 18.40 6.79 -3.62
CA THR A 224 19.17 5.95 -4.55
C THR A 224 18.31 4.92 -5.30
N VAL A 225 16.99 5.17 -5.33
CA VAL A 225 15.96 4.26 -5.85
C VAL A 225 15.52 4.70 -7.23
N GLY A 226 15.91 3.91 -8.23
CA GLY A 226 15.38 4.03 -9.59
C GLY A 226 13.96 3.50 -9.72
N VAL A 227 13.30 3.86 -10.83
CA VAL A 227 11.91 3.49 -11.11
C VAL A 227 11.69 1.98 -11.21
N GLU A 228 12.71 1.23 -11.61
CA GLU A 228 12.73 -0.22 -11.74
C GLU A 228 12.52 -0.95 -10.41
N HIS A 229 12.74 -0.27 -9.28
CA HIS A 229 12.46 -0.80 -7.96
C HIS A 229 11.00 -0.55 -7.52
N ILE A 230 10.28 0.36 -8.19
CA ILE A 230 8.89 0.68 -7.89
C ILE A 230 7.95 -0.06 -8.84
N TYR A 231 8.24 -0.05 -10.14
CA TYR A 231 7.41 -0.69 -11.17
C TYR A 231 8.28 -1.26 -12.29
N ASN A 232 7.71 -2.15 -13.10
CA ASN A 232 8.41 -2.67 -14.27
C ASN A 232 8.29 -1.68 -15.46
N PRO A 233 9.39 -1.09 -15.97
CA PRO A 233 9.34 -0.12 -17.08
C PRO A 233 8.80 -0.71 -18.41
N THR A 234 8.79 -2.03 -18.56
CA THR A 234 8.23 -2.71 -19.74
C THR A 234 6.72 -2.90 -19.65
N CYS A 235 6.18 -3.04 -18.44
CA CYS A 235 4.74 -3.22 -18.20
C CYS A 235 3.99 -1.89 -18.04
N ILE A 236 4.69 -0.81 -17.67
CA ILE A 236 4.06 0.48 -17.44
C ILE A 236 3.54 1.08 -18.76
N GLU A 237 2.26 1.43 -18.77
CA GLU A 237 1.55 2.04 -19.89
C GLU A 237 1.41 3.55 -19.70
N LEU A 238 1.24 4.01 -18.46
CA LEU A 238 1.04 5.42 -18.13
C LEU A 238 1.69 5.80 -16.80
N VAL A 239 2.47 6.87 -16.81
CA VAL A 239 2.92 7.59 -15.63
C VAL A 239 2.41 9.02 -15.73
N CYS A 240 1.51 9.40 -14.83
CA CYS A 240 0.89 10.71 -14.82
C CYS A 240 1.31 11.50 -13.58
N LEU A 241 1.88 12.68 -13.79
CA LEU A 241 2.06 13.68 -12.73
C LEU A 241 0.93 14.71 -12.82
N ASN A 242 0.07 14.74 -11.80
CA ASN A 242 -0.97 15.77 -11.68
C ASN A 242 -0.57 16.80 -10.62
N VAL A 243 -0.28 18.02 -11.05
CA VAL A 243 0.05 19.14 -10.15
C VAL A 243 -1.20 19.99 -9.93
N CYS A 244 -1.71 19.97 -8.70
CA CYS A 244 -2.83 20.77 -8.25
C CYS A 244 -2.34 22.17 -7.86
N LEU A 245 -2.60 23.16 -8.71
CA LEU A 245 -2.22 24.55 -8.51
C LEU A 245 -3.24 25.28 -7.63
N ALA A 246 -2.77 25.86 -6.53
CA ALA A 246 -3.54 26.79 -5.72
C ALA A 246 -3.58 28.18 -6.40
N GLY A 247 -4.66 28.47 -7.13
CA GLY A 247 -4.92 29.79 -7.73
C GLY A 247 -4.61 29.89 -9.24
N SER A 248 -4.58 31.13 -9.77
CA SER A 248 -4.40 31.39 -11.21
C SER A 248 -2.95 31.21 -11.66
N TRP A 249 -2.76 30.66 -12.87
CA TRP A 249 -1.47 30.39 -13.53
C TRP A 249 -0.53 31.59 -13.70
N SER A 250 -1.02 32.81 -13.50
CA SER A 250 -0.38 34.05 -13.93
C SER A 250 0.62 34.68 -12.94
N ARG A 251 0.99 34.02 -11.84
CA ARG A 251 1.91 34.61 -10.84
C ARG A 251 3.31 33.98 -10.83
N VAL A 252 4.32 34.83 -10.66
CA VAL A 252 5.78 34.57 -10.65
C VAL A 252 6.26 33.40 -9.76
N LYS A 253 5.42 32.92 -8.82
CA LYS A 253 5.71 31.74 -7.97
C LYS A 253 5.87 30.42 -8.76
N ASN A 254 5.51 30.39 -10.04
CA ASN A 254 5.48 29.16 -10.85
C ASN A 254 6.85 28.69 -11.36
N VAL A 255 7.90 29.52 -11.34
CA VAL A 255 9.26 29.09 -11.76
C VAL A 255 9.78 27.95 -10.87
N ARG A 256 9.46 27.98 -9.57
CA ARG A 256 9.85 26.91 -8.64
C ARG A 256 9.13 25.59 -8.96
N VAL A 257 7.89 25.65 -9.43
CA VAL A 257 7.11 24.47 -9.82
C VAL A 257 7.82 23.71 -10.93
N PHE A 258 8.28 24.40 -11.98
CA PHE A 258 9.01 23.75 -13.08
C PHE A 258 10.32 23.10 -12.63
N ARG A 259 11.03 23.68 -11.64
CA ARG A 259 12.20 23.03 -11.05
C ARG A 259 11.85 21.70 -10.42
N HIS A 260 10.81 21.66 -9.57
CA HIS A 260 10.38 20.44 -8.90
C HIS A 260 9.87 19.37 -9.87
N VAL A 261 9.09 19.80 -10.87
CA VAL A 261 8.60 18.92 -11.93
C VAL A 261 9.75 18.38 -12.80
N ASN A 262 10.77 19.19 -13.09
CA ASN A 262 11.94 18.72 -13.82
C ASN A 262 12.74 17.68 -13.02
N CYS A 263 12.89 17.85 -11.70
CA CYS A 263 13.47 16.80 -10.85
C CYS A 263 12.66 15.50 -10.92
N PHE A 264 11.33 15.59 -10.89
CA PHE A 264 10.47 14.41 -11.06
C PHE A 264 10.64 13.76 -12.44
N ARG A 265 10.73 14.55 -13.51
CA ARG A 265 10.97 14.04 -14.88
C ARG A 265 12.30 13.31 -15.00
N GLN A 266 13.33 13.78 -14.31
CA GLN A 266 14.63 13.11 -14.25
C GLN A 266 14.52 11.78 -13.49
N TRP A 267 13.93 11.80 -12.28
CA TRP A 267 13.75 10.59 -11.47
C TRP A 267 12.88 9.54 -12.17
N SER A 268 11.77 9.95 -12.79
CA SER A 268 10.85 9.05 -13.51
C SER A 268 11.36 8.57 -14.87
N GLU A 269 12.56 9.01 -15.28
CA GLU A 269 13.13 8.78 -16.59
C GLU A 269 12.13 9.09 -17.72
N ALA A 270 11.45 10.24 -17.64
CA ALA A 270 10.36 10.60 -18.54
C ALA A 270 10.75 10.55 -20.03
N GLN A 271 12.05 10.70 -20.35
CA GLN A 271 12.60 10.55 -21.69
C GLN A 271 12.46 9.11 -22.22
N ASN A 272 12.64 8.10 -21.37
CA ASN A 272 12.51 6.67 -21.70
C ASN A 272 11.02 6.25 -21.80
N LEU A 273 10.14 6.97 -21.11
CA LEU A 273 8.70 6.72 -21.15
C LEU A 273 8.04 7.26 -22.43
N GLY A 274 8.55 8.37 -22.98
CA GLY A 274 8.01 9.00 -24.20
C GLY A 274 6.54 9.37 -24.02
N VAL A 275 5.68 8.84 -24.90
CA VAL A 275 4.21 9.07 -24.87
C VAL A 275 3.51 8.49 -23.62
N ARG A 276 4.19 7.60 -22.88
CA ARG A 276 3.66 7.00 -21.65
C ARG A 276 3.77 7.94 -20.45
N TYR A 277 4.49 9.05 -20.58
CA TYR A 277 4.57 10.08 -19.55
C TYR A 277 3.58 11.22 -19.84
N LEU A 278 2.71 11.50 -18.87
CA LEU A 278 1.75 12.60 -18.94
C LEU A 278 1.96 13.56 -17.77
N GLN A 279 1.93 14.85 -18.07
CA GLN A 279 2.02 15.90 -17.07
C GLN A 279 0.78 16.79 -17.17
N GLN A 280 0.01 16.86 -16.09
CA GLN A 280 -1.21 17.63 -15.99
C GLN A 280 -1.08 18.69 -14.91
N PHE A 281 -1.67 19.84 -15.17
CA PHE A 281 -1.77 20.94 -14.21
C PHE A 281 -3.23 21.27 -14.03
N THR A 282 -3.75 21.00 -12.84
CA THR A 282 -5.17 21.22 -12.52
C THR A 282 -5.28 22.43 -11.60
N SER A 283 -6.21 23.33 -11.88
CA SER A 283 -6.54 24.40 -10.94
C SER A 283 -7.46 23.84 -9.87
N GLN A 284 -7.10 23.99 -8.58
CA GLN A 284 -8.09 23.85 -7.52
C GLN A 284 -9.07 25.02 -7.65
N SER A 285 -10.17 24.81 -8.35
CA SER A 285 -11.33 25.69 -8.17
C SER A 285 -11.79 25.47 -6.74
N ARG A 286 -11.66 26.51 -5.90
CA ARG A 286 -12.44 26.59 -4.67
C ARG A 286 -13.89 26.49 -5.10
N LYS A 287 -14.48 25.28 -5.05
CA LYS A 287 -15.90 25.19 -4.79
C LYS A 287 -16.07 25.87 -3.44
N ALA A 288 -16.55 27.10 -3.48
CA ALA A 288 -17.04 27.77 -2.30
C ALA A 288 -18.05 26.81 -1.67
N THR A 289 -17.69 26.25 -0.52
CA THR A 289 -18.64 25.71 0.43
C THR A 289 -19.53 26.90 0.81
N ALA A 290 -20.58 27.09 0.01
CA ALA A 290 -21.69 27.94 0.36
C ALA A 290 -22.59 27.09 1.24
N LEU A 291 -22.53 27.38 2.55
CA LEU A 291 -23.49 27.10 3.62
C LEU A 291 -23.81 25.63 3.91
#